data_AF-A0A835WAB9-F1
#
_entry.id   AF-A0A835WAB9-F1
#
_cell.length_a   1.000
_cell.length_b   1.000
_cell.length_c   1.000
_cell.angle_alpha   90.00
_cell.angle_beta   90.00
_cell.angle_gamma   90.00
#
_symmetry.space_group_name_H-M   'P 1'
#
loop_
_entity.id
_entity.type
_entity.pdbx_description
1 polymer ?
#
loop_
_entity_poly.entity_id
_entity_poly.type
_entity_poly.pdbx_seq_one_letter_code
_entity_poly.pdbx_strand_id
1 'polypeptide(L)'
;MEDPVVAADGHTYERKLIEKWMQRAQAAGSAAGPSSIAPRSPMTNHPLPSTVLVPILALRSAIREWQEQQQQRWLQQQRLAPIPCRGVAVGV
;
A
#
# COMPACT_ATOMS: atom_id res chain seq x y z
N MET A 1 1.24 -2.07 -1.68
CA MET A 1 0.63 -1.10 -2.61
C MET A 1 0.53 -1.81 -3.95
N GLU A 2 -0.68 -2.08 -4.44
CA GLU A 2 -0.92 -2.76 -5.72
C GLU A 2 -0.95 -1.78 -6.88
N ASP A 3 -1.61 -0.63 -6.70
CA ASP A 3 -1.77 0.39 -7.74
C ASP A 3 -1.42 1.78 -7.19
N PRO A 4 -0.13 2.16 -7.20
CA PRO A 4 0.33 3.48 -6.80
C PRO A 4 -0.25 4.57 -7.70
N VAL A 5 -0.86 5.59 -7.10
CA VAL A 5 -1.34 6.79 -7.79
C VAL A 5 -0.86 8.04 -7.09
N VAL A 6 -0.53 9.08 -7.86
CA VAL A 6 -0.24 10.43 -7.36
C VAL A 6 -1.50 11.26 -7.42
N ALA A 7 -1.81 11.91 -6.31
CA ALA A 7 -2.84 12.93 -6.25
C ALA A 7 -2.22 14.33 -6.50
N ALA A 8 -3.07 15.35 -6.68
CA ALA A 8 -2.63 16.69 -7.06
C ALA A 8 -1.79 17.42 -5.99
N ASP A 9 -1.72 16.88 -4.78
CA ASP A 9 -0.85 17.33 -3.70
C ASP A 9 0.58 16.77 -3.80
N GLY A 10 0.86 15.93 -4.80
CA GLY A 10 2.17 15.33 -5.04
C GLY A 10 2.44 14.06 -4.21
N HIS A 11 1.49 13.62 -3.39
CA HIS A 11 1.63 12.42 -2.58
C HIS A 11 1.17 11.18 -3.34
N THR A 12 1.82 10.05 -3.03
CA THR A 12 1.46 8.75 -3.58
C THR A 12 0.56 7.99 -2.63
N TYR A 13 -0.52 7.44 -3.16
CA TYR A 13 -1.51 6.65 -2.44
C TYR A 13 -1.81 5.35 -3.18
N GLU A 14 -2.45 4.42 -2.48
CA GLU A 14 -3.13 3.29 -3.10
C GLU A 14 -4.45 3.74 -3.72
N ARG A 15 -4.68 3.45 -5.00
CA ARG A 15 -5.89 3.87 -5.74
C ARG A 15 -7.19 3.60 -4.97
N LYS A 16 -7.39 2.35 -4.54
CA LYS A 16 -8.63 1.92 -3.86
C LYS A 16 -8.87 2.68 -2.55
N LEU A 17 -7.82 3.11 -1.86
CA LEU A 17 -7.93 3.81 -0.58
C LEU A 17 -8.25 5.28 -0.77
N ILE A 18 -7.56 5.94 -1.70
CA ILE A 18 -7.79 7.37 -1.98
C ILE A 18 -9.17 7.59 -2.62
N GLU A 19 -9.63 6.69 -3.49
CA GLU A 19 -10.98 6.73 -4.06
C GLU A 19 -12.05 6.63 -2.96
N LYS A 20 -11.91 5.66 -2.05
CA LYS A 20 -12.82 5.53 -0.90
C LYS A 20 -12.77 6.74 0.03
N TRP A 21 -11.60 7.33 0.21
CA TRP A 21 -11.42 8.54 1.02
C TRP A 21 -12.19 9.72 0.40
N MET A 22 -12.02 9.96 -0.90
CA MET A 22 -12.75 11.00 -1.63
C MET A 22 -14.27 10.77 -1.57
N GLN A 23 -14.73 9.54 -1.77
CA GLN A 23 -16.15 9.16 -1.68
C GLN A 23 -16.73 9.42 -0.28
N ARG A 24 -15.99 9.06 0.78
CA ARG A 24 -16.41 9.33 2.17
C ARG A 24 -16.45 10.83 2.46
N ALA A 25 -15.49 11.59 1.97
CA ALA A 25 -15.47 13.05 2.14
C ALA A 25 -16.67 13.73 1.47
N GLN A 26 -17.08 13.24 0.29
CA GLN A 26 -18.28 13.69 -0.41
C GLN A 26 -19.57 13.29 0.32
N ALA A 27 -19.67 12.05 0.79
CA ALA A 27 -20.84 11.53 1.49
C ALA A 27 -21.05 12.15 2.88
N ALA A 28 -19.97 12.53 3.58
CA ALA A 28 -20.01 13.04 4.94
C ALA A 28 -20.29 14.55 5.06
N GLY A 29 -20.53 15.28 3.97
CA GLY A 29 -20.97 16.69 4.04
C GLY A 29 -19.99 17.66 4.73
N SER A 30 -18.68 17.45 4.57
CA SER A 30 -17.57 18.16 5.25
C SER A 30 -17.28 17.68 6.68
N ALA A 31 -16.11 17.06 6.85
CA ALA A 31 -15.52 16.86 8.19
C ALA A 31 -14.79 18.12 8.70
N ALA A 32 -14.78 19.22 7.93
CA ALA A 32 -14.22 20.49 8.38
C ALA A 32 -14.97 21.66 7.74
N GLY A 33 -16.00 22.09 8.45
CA GLY A 33 -16.63 23.41 8.37
C GLY A 33 -17.43 23.71 7.08
N PRO A 34 -18.38 24.66 7.15
CA PRO A 34 -19.36 24.97 6.11
C PRO A 34 -18.80 25.59 4.81
N SER A 35 -17.51 25.44 4.49
CA SER A 35 -16.86 26.17 3.39
C SER A 35 -16.16 25.31 2.33
N SER A 36 -15.93 24.00 2.54
CA SER A 36 -15.14 23.20 1.60
C SER A 36 -15.85 21.94 1.13
N ILE A 37 -16.40 21.99 -0.08
CA ILE A 37 -16.97 20.84 -0.82
C ILE A 37 -15.86 19.91 -1.38
N ALA A 38 -14.60 20.36 -1.38
CA ALA A 38 -13.48 19.62 -1.95
C ALA A 38 -12.97 18.49 -1.03
N PRO A 39 -12.60 17.31 -1.58
CA PRO A 39 -11.92 16.27 -0.82
C PRO A 39 -10.56 16.76 -0.33
N ARG A 40 -10.09 16.29 0.82
CA ARG A 40 -8.80 16.69 1.42
C ARG A 40 -7.74 15.61 1.23
N SER A 41 -6.46 15.98 1.20
CA SER A 41 -5.34 15.06 1.25
C SER A 41 -5.34 14.30 2.59
N PRO A 42 -5.28 12.97 2.61
CA PRO A 42 -5.15 12.20 3.85
C PRO A 42 -3.88 12.53 4.64
N MET A 43 -2.82 12.96 3.94
CA MET A 43 -1.50 13.15 4.56
C MET A 43 -1.31 14.57 5.09
N THR A 44 -1.81 15.57 4.37
CA THR A 44 -1.62 16.98 4.73
C THR A 44 -2.88 17.66 5.25
N ASN A 45 -4.04 17.02 5.14
CA ASN A 45 -5.36 17.59 5.46
C ASN A 45 -5.72 18.88 4.67
N HIS A 46 -4.95 19.21 3.63
CA HIS A 46 -5.24 20.34 2.74
C HIS A 46 -6.27 19.94 1.68
N PRO A 47 -7.11 20.88 1.20
CA PRO A 47 -8.04 20.60 0.12
C PRO A 47 -7.27 20.20 -1.15
N LEU A 48 -7.68 19.09 -1.77
CA LEU A 48 -7.14 18.65 -3.04
C LEU A 48 -7.71 19.55 -4.15
N PRO A 49 -6.85 20.24 -4.93
CA PRO A 49 -7.32 21.12 -6.00
C PRO A 49 -7.94 20.34 -7.16
N SER A 50 -7.59 19.05 -7.31
CA SER A 50 -8.23 18.16 -8.26
C SER A 50 -8.33 16.73 -7.72
N THR A 51 -9.31 15.98 -8.23
CA THR A 51 -9.51 14.55 -7.95
C THR A 51 -8.83 13.64 -8.98
N VAL A 52 -7.99 14.21 -9.84
CA VAL A 52 -7.26 13.45 -10.86
C VAL A 52 -6.17 12.64 -10.17
N LEU A 53 -6.17 11.33 -10.44
CA LEU A 53 -5.21 10.38 -9.91
C LEU A 53 -4.35 9.85 -11.05
N VAL A 54 -3.05 10.16 -11.01
CA VAL A 54 -2.09 9.76 -12.04
C VAL A 54 -1.37 8.48 -11.61
N PRO A 55 -1.44 7.37 -12.36
CA PRO A 55 -0.77 6.12 -11.98
C PRO A 55 0.76 6.23 -12.08
N ILE A 56 1.49 5.71 -11.09
CA ILE A 56 2.96 5.58 -11.14
C ILE A 56 3.34 4.16 -11.53
N LEU A 57 3.52 3.93 -12.84
CA LEU A 57 3.88 2.61 -13.37
C LEU A 57 5.26 2.13 -12.91
N ALA A 58 6.25 3.04 -12.84
CA ALA A 58 7.60 2.69 -12.40
C ALA A 58 7.63 2.16 -10.96
N LEU A 59 6.93 2.83 -10.05
CA LEU A 59 6.82 2.41 -8.66
C LEU A 59 6.05 1.09 -8.53
N ARG A 60 5.00 0.90 -9.34
CA ARG A 60 4.25 -0.36 -9.38
C ARG A 60 5.15 -1.54 -9.75
N SER A 61 5.97 -1.38 -10.80
CA SER A 61 6.93 -2.39 -11.24
C SER A 61 7.98 -2.67 -10.16
N ALA A 62 8.55 -1.63 -9.55
CA ALA A 62 9.55 -1.77 -8.50
C ALA A 62 9.01 -2.51 -7.26
N ILE A 63 7.77 -2.22 -6.85
CA ILE A 63 7.13 -2.93 -5.73
C ILE A 63 6.90 -4.39 -6.07
N ARG A 64 6.43 -4.69 -7.29
CA ARG A 64 6.21 -6.07 -7.74
C ARG A 64 7.51 -6.87 -7.74
N GLU A 65 8.56 -6.30 -8.33
CA GLU A 65 9.88 -6.94 -8.35
C GLU A 65 10.40 -7.19 -6.92
N TRP A 66 10.28 -6.20 -6.03
CA TRP A 66 10.67 -6.35 -4.64
C TRP A 66 9.88 -7.47 -3.94
N GLN A 67 8.57 -7.57 -4.16
CA GLN A 67 7.72 -8.63 -3.58
C GLN A 67 8.15 -10.02 -4.07
N GLU A 68 8.38 -10.17 -5.37
CA GLU A 68 8.85 -11.43 -5.96
C GLU A 68 10.21 -11.83 -5.36
N GLN A 69 11.15 -10.89 -5.22
CA GLN A 69 12.43 -11.13 -4.57
C GLN A 69 12.28 -11.52 -3.09
N GLN A 70 11.40 -10.86 -2.33
CA GLN A 70 11.14 -11.22 -0.93
C GLN A 70 10.58 -12.64 -0.83
N GLN A 71 9.65 -13.01 -1.70
CA GLN A 71 9.09 -14.36 -1.73
C GLN A 71 10.16 -15.41 -2.02
N GLN A 72 11.06 -15.15 -2.99
CA GLN A 72 12.16 -16.04 -3.29
C GLN A 72 13.14 -16.18 -2.12
N ARG A 73 13.49 -15.08 -1.46
CA ARG A 73 14.34 -15.10 -0.26
C ARG A 73 13.69 -15.90 0.87
N TRP A 74 12.39 -15.72 1.08
CA TRP A 74 11.62 -16.50 2.06
C TRP A 74 11.66 -18.00 1.77
N LEU A 75 11.44 -18.40 0.52
CA LEU A 75 11.48 -19.81 0.11
C LEU A 75 12.89 -20.40 0.22
N GLN A 76 13.94 -19.64 -0.13
CA GLN A 76 15.32 -20.07 0.05
C GLN A 76 15.66 -20.29 1.53
N GLN A 77 15.24 -19.39 2.42
CA GLN A 77 15.43 -19.55 3.86
C GLN A 77 14.71 -20.79 4.41
N GLN A 78 13.50 -21.08 3.93
CA GLN A 78 12.77 -22.30 4.32
C GLN A 78 13.42 -23.58 3.80
N ARG A 79 14.02 -23.56 2.59
CA ARG A 79 14.79 -24.70 2.06
C ARG A 79 16.11 -24.93 2.80
N LEU A 80 16.69 -23.89 3.38
CA LEU A 80 17.93 -23.94 4.17
C LEU A 80 17.67 -24.20 5.67
N ALA A 81 16.41 -24.30 6.10
CA ALA A 81 16.08 -24.64 7.47
C ALA A 81 16.64 -26.04 7.76
N PRO A 82 17.48 -26.22 8.81
CA PRO A 82 18.03 -27.51 9.13
C PRO A 82 16.88 -28.47 9.42
N ILE A 83 16.92 -29.65 8.77
CA ILE A 83 16.03 -30.75 9.12
C ILE A 83 16.27 -31.01 10.61
N PRO A 84 15.25 -30.96 11.48
CA PRO A 84 15.46 -31.32 12.88
C PRO A 84 15.97 -32.75 12.86
N CYS A 85 17.23 -32.94 13.24
CA CYS A 85 17.82 -34.27 13.40
C CYS A 85 16.94 -34.99 14.41
N ARG A 86 16.04 -35.85 13.93
CA ARG A 86 15.17 -36.67 14.75
C ARG A 86 16.10 -37.65 15.44
N GLY A 87 16.49 -37.34 16.67
CA GLY A 87 17.37 -38.16 17.49
C GLY A 87 16.79 -39.57 17.58
N VAL A 88 17.39 -40.50 16.84
CA VAL A 88 17.16 -41.92 17.06
C VAL A 88 17.93 -42.25 18.33
N ALA A 89 17.22 -42.28 19.45
CA ALA A 89 17.74 -42.87 20.67
C ALA A 89 17.89 -44.37 20.43
N VAL A 90 19.09 -44.81 20.04
CA VAL A 90 19.46 -46.22 20.08
C VAL A 90 19.75 -46.53 21.55
N GLY A 91 18.74 -47.00 22.27
CA GLY A 91 18.91 -47.60 23.58
C GLY A 91 19.53 -48.98 23.43
N VAL A 92 20.73 -49.13 23.99
CA VAL A 92 21.40 -50.39 24.28
C VAL A 92 20.78 -51.10 25.49
#